data_AF-A0A2V2N1J3-F1
#
_entry.id   AF-A0A2V2N1J3-F1
#
_cell.length_a   1.000
_cell.length_b   1.000
_cell.length_c   1.000
_cell.angle_alpha   90.00
_cell.angle_beta   90.00
_cell.angle_gamma   90.00
#
_symmetry.space_group_name_H-M   'P 1'
#
loop_
_entity.id
_entity.type
_entity.pdbx_description
1 polymer ?
#
loop_
_entity_poly.entity_id
_entity_poly.type
_entity_poly.pdbx_seq_one_letter_code
_entity_poly.pdbx_strand_id
1 'polypeptide(L)'
;MKGYFVVLLLCFFVSMMGIATADIPHLIGNWTGPYVEYNASEGFSENEGGFFFINITEQKDRIFVGNSSYIKADGTPVMMKMAGVISADGTELSVVEQNNGYSHGKILGSDAFELTYLSDNDPISVAVDQFIRTS
;
A
#
# COMPACT_ATOMS: atom_id res chain seq x y z
N MET A 1 17.89 52.71 -7.13
CA MET A 1 17.92 51.75 -8.27
C MET A 1 18.70 50.47 -8.00
N LYS A 2 19.87 50.49 -7.34
CA LYS A 2 20.68 49.27 -7.08
C LYS A 2 20.07 48.27 -6.07
N GLY A 3 19.32 48.73 -5.06
CA GLY A 3 18.71 47.85 -4.05
C GLY A 3 17.52 47.03 -4.55
N TYR A 4 16.71 47.58 -5.46
CA TYR A 4 15.56 46.87 -6.05
C TYR A 4 15.99 45.68 -6.94
N PHE A 5 17.16 45.77 -7.56
CA PHE A 5 17.71 44.72 -8.40
C PHE A 5 18.15 43.49 -7.57
N VAL A 6 18.65 43.71 -6.35
CA VAL A 6 19.07 42.64 -5.43
C VAL A 6 17.86 41.90 -4.85
N VAL A 7 16.78 42.62 -4.52
CA VAL A 7 15.52 42.01 -4.03
C VAL A 7 14.84 41.18 -5.11
N LEU A 8 14.81 41.65 -6.37
CA LEU A 8 14.28 40.89 -7.51
C LEU A 8 15.09 39.63 -7.82
N LEU A 9 16.42 39.66 -7.68
CA LEU A 9 17.28 38.49 -7.85
C LEU A 9 17.07 37.44 -6.74
N LEU A 10 16.83 37.86 -5.49
CA LEU A 10 16.56 36.95 -4.38
C LEU A 10 15.21 36.22 -4.54
N CYS A 11 14.17 36.92 -5.02
CA CYS A 11 12.86 36.32 -5.30
C CYS A 11 12.92 35.29 -6.44
N PHE A 12 13.82 35.47 -7.43
CA PHE A 12 13.99 34.52 -8.52
C PHE A 12 14.56 33.17 -8.06
N PHE A 13 15.50 33.16 -7.11
CA PHE A 13 16.07 31.91 -6.57
C PHE A 13 15.07 31.08 -5.76
N VAL A 14 14.14 31.71 -5.04
CA VAL A 14 13.10 30.98 -4.27
C VAL A 14 12.08 30.34 -5.21
N SER A 15 11.85 30.90 -6.40
CA SER A 15 10.91 30.36 -7.39
C SER A 15 11.38 29.10 -8.14
N MET A 16 12.68 28.75 -8.04
CA MET A 16 13.25 27.54 -8.65
C MET A 16 13.35 26.36 -7.68
N MET A 17 12.82 26.45 -6.46
CA MET A 17 12.46 25.24 -5.70
C MET A 17 11.29 24.58 -6.42
N GLY A 18 11.59 23.91 -7.53
CA GLY A 18 10.65 23.04 -8.21
C GLY A 18 10.11 22.08 -7.18
N ILE A 19 8.80 21.92 -7.15
CA ILE A 19 8.16 20.82 -6.45
C ILE A 19 8.76 19.57 -7.10
N ALA A 20 9.69 18.91 -6.41
CA ALA A 20 10.16 17.59 -6.83
C ALA A 20 8.90 16.72 -6.83
N THR A 21 8.41 16.39 -8.03
CA THR A 21 7.34 15.41 -8.15
C THR A 21 7.88 14.12 -7.57
N ALA A 22 7.20 13.58 -6.56
CA ALA A 22 7.57 12.27 -6.04
C ALA A 22 7.45 11.25 -7.18
N ASP A 23 8.44 10.37 -7.32
CA ASP A 23 8.35 9.25 -8.24
C ASP A 23 7.26 8.31 -7.72
N ILE A 24 6.17 8.18 -8.47
CA ILE A 24 5.08 7.29 -8.11
C ILE A 24 5.48 5.85 -8.48
N PRO A 25 5.58 4.93 -7.50
CA PRO A 25 6.01 3.56 -7.77
C PRO A 25 4.98 2.80 -8.59
N HIS A 26 5.48 1.89 -9.44
CA HIS A 26 4.65 1.03 -10.28
C HIS A 26 4.32 -0.28 -9.56
N LEU A 27 3.07 -0.45 -9.14
CA LEU A 27 2.62 -1.54 -8.29
C LEU A 27 1.87 -2.66 -9.02
N ILE A 28 1.54 -2.49 -10.31
CA ILE A 28 0.91 -3.57 -11.11
C ILE A 28 1.78 -4.83 -11.03
N GLY A 29 1.16 -5.95 -10.70
CA GLY A 29 1.85 -7.23 -10.48
C GLY A 29 1.17 -8.12 -9.45
N ASN A 30 1.81 -9.27 -9.19
CA ASN A 30 1.38 -10.23 -8.18
C ASN A 30 2.28 -10.18 -6.95
N TRP A 31 1.65 -10.26 -5.79
CA TRP A 31 2.28 -10.04 -4.51
C TRP A 31 1.83 -11.08 -3.49
N THR A 32 2.76 -11.58 -2.69
CA THR A 32 2.48 -12.46 -1.56
C THR A 32 3.66 -12.41 -0.60
N GLY A 33 3.45 -12.88 0.62
CA GLY A 33 4.52 -13.05 1.58
C GLY A 33 3.97 -13.35 2.96
N PRO A 34 4.83 -13.31 3.99
CA PRO A 34 4.46 -13.71 5.34
C PRO A 34 3.51 -12.71 5.99
N TYR A 35 2.78 -13.19 7.00
CA TYR A 35 1.97 -12.35 7.87
C TYR A 35 1.91 -12.87 9.29
N VAL A 36 1.57 -11.97 10.21
CA VAL A 36 1.17 -12.27 11.59
C VAL A 36 -0.20 -11.63 11.83
N GLU A 37 -1.16 -12.39 12.30
CA GLU A 37 -2.54 -11.95 12.55
C GLU A 37 -2.96 -12.20 14.00
N TYR A 38 -3.86 -11.34 14.50
CA TYR A 38 -4.72 -11.65 15.63
C TYR A 38 -6.18 -11.58 15.19
N ASN A 39 -6.92 -12.66 15.40
CA ASN A 39 -8.37 -12.73 15.23
C ASN A 39 -9.03 -13.02 16.58
N ALA A 40 -10.08 -12.29 16.96
CA ALA A 40 -10.67 -12.44 18.30
C ALA A 40 -11.34 -13.81 18.55
N SER A 41 -11.65 -14.59 17.51
CA SER A 41 -12.20 -15.94 17.65
C SER A 41 -11.14 -17.05 17.65
N GLU A 42 -9.98 -16.82 17.03
CA GLU A 42 -8.95 -17.84 16.80
C GLU A 42 -7.63 -17.58 17.57
N GLY A 43 -7.39 -16.34 17.99
CA GLY A 43 -6.15 -15.91 18.64
C GLY A 43 -5.08 -15.43 17.65
N PHE A 44 -3.81 -15.61 18.01
CA PHE A 44 -2.68 -15.25 17.16
C PHE A 44 -2.35 -16.38 16.17
N SER A 45 -2.05 -16.01 14.93
CA SER A 45 -1.57 -16.91 13.88
C SER A 45 -0.41 -16.26 13.11
N GLU A 46 0.45 -17.10 12.54
CA GLU A 46 1.57 -16.66 11.70
C GLU A 46 1.73 -17.60 10.49
N ASN A 47 2.15 -17.04 9.36
CA ASN A 47 2.41 -17.80 8.14
C ASN A 47 3.64 -17.25 7.43
N GLU A 48 4.51 -18.13 6.95
CA GLU A 48 5.77 -17.78 6.26
C GLU A 48 5.56 -17.31 4.80
N GLY A 49 4.33 -17.39 4.27
CA GLY A 49 3.91 -16.83 2.98
C GLY A 49 3.18 -17.81 2.07
N GLY A 50 2.70 -17.31 0.92
CA GLY A 50 1.98 -18.13 -0.07
C GLY A 50 0.55 -18.50 0.32
N PHE A 51 -0.02 -17.81 1.30
CA PHE A 51 -1.39 -18.03 1.77
C PHE A 51 -2.32 -16.87 1.42
N PHE A 52 -1.81 -15.64 1.49
CA PHE A 52 -2.53 -14.43 1.10
C PHE A 52 -1.84 -13.78 -0.10
N PHE A 53 -2.64 -13.36 -1.08
CA PHE A 53 -2.18 -12.88 -2.37
C PHE A 53 -2.86 -11.57 -2.72
N ILE A 54 -2.08 -10.64 -3.26
CA ILE A 54 -2.57 -9.41 -3.87
C ILE A 54 -2.22 -9.44 -5.36
N ASN A 55 -3.20 -9.18 -6.21
CA ASN A 55 -3.01 -8.97 -7.64
C ASN A 55 -3.49 -7.55 -7.99
N ILE A 56 -2.54 -6.67 -8.29
CA ILE A 56 -2.82 -5.30 -8.76
C ILE A 56 -2.89 -5.34 -10.28
N THR A 57 -4.08 -5.09 -10.84
CA THR A 57 -4.33 -5.25 -12.28
C THR A 57 -4.25 -3.95 -13.06
N GLU A 58 -4.55 -2.83 -12.40
CA GLU A 58 -4.55 -1.51 -13.03
C GLU A 58 -4.06 -0.47 -12.03
N GLN A 59 -3.24 0.45 -12.52
CA GLN A 59 -2.81 1.62 -11.78
C GLN A 59 -2.87 2.85 -12.68
N LYS A 60 -3.47 3.91 -12.16
CA LYS A 60 -3.51 5.23 -12.77
C LYS A 60 -3.01 6.25 -11.77
N ASP A 61 -1.79 6.75 -12.01
CA ASP A 61 -1.08 7.63 -11.09
C ASP A 61 -1.05 7.00 -9.68
N ARG A 62 -1.58 7.68 -8.67
CA ARG A 62 -1.60 7.26 -7.27
C ARG A 62 -2.79 6.38 -6.91
N ILE A 63 -3.61 5.95 -7.86
CA ILE A 63 -4.78 5.10 -7.61
C ILE A 63 -4.55 3.75 -8.29
N PHE A 64 -4.78 2.65 -7.57
CA PHE A 64 -4.71 1.31 -8.13
C PHE A 64 -5.92 0.47 -7.72
N VAL A 65 -6.20 -0.55 -8.54
CA VAL A 65 -7.27 -1.52 -8.30
C VAL A 65 -6.78 -2.93 -8.57
N GLY A 66 -7.45 -3.90 -7.96
CA GLY A 66 -7.07 -5.29 -8.09
C GLY A 66 -7.95 -6.21 -7.28
N ASN A 67 -7.40 -7.38 -6.93
CA ASN A 67 -8.05 -8.34 -6.06
C ASN A 67 -7.05 -8.84 -5.02
N SER A 68 -7.57 -9.13 -3.83
CA SER A 68 -6.88 -9.97 -2.85
C SER A 68 -7.51 -11.35 -2.82
N SER A 69 -6.74 -12.35 -2.40
CA SER A 69 -7.24 -13.71 -2.26
C SER A 69 -6.47 -14.51 -1.22
N TYR A 70 -7.15 -15.48 -0.63
CA TYR A 70 -6.57 -16.47 0.27
C TYR A 70 -7.30 -17.80 0.16
N ILE A 71 -6.72 -18.85 0.74
CA ILE A 71 -7.32 -20.19 0.77
C ILE A 71 -7.79 -20.45 2.20
N LYS A 72 -9.07 -20.76 2.41
CA LYS A 72 -9.57 -21.17 3.74
C LYS A 72 -8.96 -22.50 4.18
N ALA A 73 -9.06 -22.81 5.48
CA ALA A 73 -8.61 -24.09 6.01
C ALA A 73 -9.25 -25.32 5.33
N ASP A 74 -10.45 -25.18 4.77
CA ASP A 74 -11.15 -26.22 4.00
C ASP A 74 -10.73 -26.31 2.52
N GLY A 75 -9.76 -25.50 2.09
CA GLY A 75 -9.28 -25.44 0.70
C GLY A 75 -10.09 -24.52 -0.21
N THR A 76 -11.16 -23.88 0.28
CA THR A 76 -11.98 -22.97 -0.53
C THR A 76 -11.21 -21.68 -0.83
N PRO A 77 -11.02 -21.30 -2.12
CA PRO A 77 -10.43 -20.02 -2.45
C PRO A 77 -11.43 -18.89 -2.20
N VAL A 78 -10.95 -17.82 -1.59
CA VAL A 78 -11.68 -16.57 -1.40
C VAL A 78 -10.99 -15.50 -2.23
N MET A 79 -11.77 -14.68 -2.93
CA MET A 79 -11.28 -13.55 -3.70
C MET A 79 -12.14 -12.33 -3.40
N MET A 80 -11.50 -11.20 -3.15
CA MET A 80 -12.13 -9.93 -2.80
C MET A 80 -11.61 -8.85 -3.73
N LYS A 81 -12.50 -7.97 -4.19
CA LYS A 81 -12.07 -6.77 -4.91
C LYS A 81 -11.38 -5.83 -3.94
N MET A 82 -10.34 -5.16 -4.41
CA MET A 82 -9.66 -4.13 -3.64
C MET A 82 -9.38 -2.89 -4.49
N ALA A 83 -9.22 -1.77 -3.79
CA ALA A 83 -8.71 -0.52 -4.36
C ALA A 83 -7.74 0.11 -3.36
N GLY A 84 -6.77 0.85 -3.86
CA GLY A 84 -5.82 1.53 -2.99
C GLY A 84 -5.31 2.83 -3.57
N VAL A 85 -4.67 3.59 -2.69
CA VAL A 85 -4.05 4.87 -2.99
C VAL A 85 -2.61 4.90 -2.50
N ILE A 86 -1.77 5.55 -3.29
CA ILE A 86 -0.40 5.88 -2.96
C ILE A 86 -0.40 7.32 -2.40
N SER A 87 0.26 7.51 -1.27
CA SER A 87 0.49 8.82 -0.66
C SER A 87 1.16 9.81 -1.62
N ALA A 88 1.08 11.11 -1.30
CA ALA A 88 1.59 12.17 -2.15
C ALA A 88 3.12 12.13 -2.37
N ASP A 89 3.87 11.56 -1.42
CA ASP A 89 5.31 11.40 -1.52
C ASP A 89 5.75 10.05 -2.09
N GLY A 90 4.79 9.18 -2.47
CA GLY A 90 5.09 7.90 -3.08
C GLY A 90 5.59 6.83 -2.10
N THR A 91 5.50 7.04 -0.78
CA THR A 91 6.13 6.15 0.23
C THR A 91 5.15 5.27 1.00
N GLU A 92 3.90 5.69 1.12
CA GLU A 92 2.85 4.99 1.87
C GLU A 92 1.68 4.54 0.98
N LEU A 93 0.98 3.50 1.44
CA LEU A 93 -0.20 2.90 0.83
C LEU A 93 -1.40 2.97 1.78
N SER A 94 -2.60 3.12 1.23
CA SER A 94 -3.86 2.85 1.91
C SER A 94 -4.75 2.02 0.99
N VAL A 95 -5.28 0.91 1.49
CA VAL A 95 -5.99 -0.11 0.71
C VAL A 95 -7.31 -0.42 1.40
N VAL A 96 -8.37 -0.58 0.61
CA VAL A 96 -9.65 -1.12 1.06
C VAL A 96 -9.94 -2.41 0.34
N GLU A 97 -10.42 -3.40 1.09
CA GLU A 97 -10.90 -4.67 0.58
C GLU A 97 -12.42 -4.76 0.73
N GLN A 98 -13.11 -5.15 -0.34
CA GLN A 98 -14.56 -5.17 -0.36
C GLN A 98 -15.13 -6.14 0.69
N ASN A 99 -15.93 -5.60 1.62
CA ASN A 99 -16.56 -6.33 2.72
C ASN A 99 -15.57 -7.05 3.66
N ASN A 100 -14.34 -6.56 3.78
CA ASN A 100 -13.33 -7.19 4.65
C ASN A 100 -12.71 -6.20 5.65
N GLY A 101 -11.90 -5.26 5.18
CA GLY A 101 -11.24 -4.30 6.05
C GLY A 101 -10.39 -3.30 5.28
N TYR A 102 -9.52 -2.64 6.02
CA TYR A 102 -8.65 -1.59 5.52
C TYR A 102 -7.22 -1.87 5.90
N SER A 103 -6.30 -1.60 4.99
CA SER A 103 -4.87 -1.73 5.24
C SER A 103 -4.13 -0.43 5.00
N HIS A 104 -3.11 -0.16 5.81
CA HIS A 104 -2.23 0.99 5.66
C HIS A 104 -0.79 0.56 5.83
N GLY A 105 0.14 1.13 5.08
CA GLY A 105 1.53 0.75 5.25
C GLY A 105 2.51 1.45 4.33
N LYS A 106 3.70 0.84 4.17
CA LYS A 106 4.86 1.48 3.56
C LYS A 106 5.41 0.68 2.39
N ILE A 107 5.86 1.40 1.38
CA ILE A 107 6.60 0.87 0.25
C ILE A 107 8.07 0.78 0.68
N LEU A 108 8.60 -0.44 0.70
CA LEU A 108 9.96 -0.73 1.16
C LEU A 108 10.96 -0.74 0.00
N GLY A 109 10.47 -0.88 -1.24
CA GLY A 109 11.24 -0.85 -2.47
C GLY A 109 10.36 -1.13 -3.69
N SER A 110 10.98 -1.36 -4.85
CA SER A 110 10.27 -1.69 -6.11
C SER A 110 9.44 -2.97 -6.02
N ASP A 111 9.88 -3.91 -5.16
CA ASP A 111 9.39 -5.29 -5.11
C ASP A 111 8.97 -5.70 -3.71
N ALA A 112 8.81 -4.74 -2.80
CA ALA A 112 8.38 -5.00 -1.43
C ALA A 112 7.57 -3.86 -0.83
N PHE A 113 6.49 -4.20 -0.13
CA PHE A 113 5.76 -3.29 0.75
C PHE A 113 5.23 -4.03 1.98
N GLU A 114 5.01 -3.31 3.07
CA GLU A 114 4.37 -3.82 4.28
C GLU A 114 3.00 -3.16 4.43
N LEU A 115 1.99 -3.93 4.85
CA LEU A 115 0.67 -3.45 5.18
C LEU A 115 0.29 -3.86 6.61
N THR A 116 -0.43 -2.98 7.28
CA THR A 116 -1.12 -3.27 8.54
C THR A 116 -2.61 -3.33 8.25
N TYR A 117 -3.22 -4.49 8.42
CA TYR A 117 -4.64 -4.74 8.20
C TYR A 117 -5.44 -4.49 9.49
N LEU A 118 -6.62 -3.90 9.34
CA LEU A 118 -7.59 -3.70 10.40
C LEU A 118 -9.00 -4.02 9.91
N SER A 119 -9.73 -4.79 10.71
CA SER A 119 -11.16 -5.05 10.52
C SER A 119 -11.90 -5.05 11.85
N ASP A 120 -13.03 -4.33 11.86
CA ASP A 120 -14.00 -4.28 12.94
C ASP A 120 -15.21 -5.20 12.67
N ASN A 121 -15.14 -6.05 11.63
CA ASN A 121 -16.10 -7.14 11.45
C ASN A 121 -16.10 -8.05 12.70
N ASP A 122 -17.16 -8.84 12.88
CA ASP A 122 -17.21 -9.85 13.93
C ASP A 122 -16.71 -11.19 13.38
N PRO A 123 -15.62 -11.77 13.90
CA PRO A 123 -14.74 -11.27 14.97
C PRO A 123 -13.74 -10.22 14.49
N ILE A 124 -13.32 -9.32 15.38
CA ILE A 124 -12.30 -8.30 15.04
C ILE A 124 -10.99 -8.99 14.63
N SER A 125 -10.28 -8.39 13.67
CA SER A 125 -8.98 -8.88 13.23
C SER A 125 -8.01 -7.73 12.91
N VAL A 126 -6.73 -7.97 13.20
CA VAL A 126 -5.61 -7.12 12.78
C VAL A 126 -4.46 -8.00 12.30
N ALA A 127 -3.72 -7.55 11.27
CA ALA A 127 -2.54 -8.28 10.78
C ALA A 127 -1.41 -7.32 10.37
N VAL A 128 -0.19 -7.84 10.34
CA VAL A 128 0.98 -7.22 9.71
C VAL A 128 1.45 -8.14 8.59
N ASP A 129 1.38 -7.65 7.36
CA ASP A 129 1.67 -8.39 6.14
C ASP A 129 2.90 -7.82 5.43
N GLN A 130 3.81 -8.68 5.00
CA GLN A 130 4.91 -8.31 4.11
C GLN A 130 4.64 -8.88 2.72
N PHE A 131 4.51 -8.00 1.73
CA PHE A 131 4.28 -8.38 0.35
C PHE A 131 5.55 -8.27 -0.47
N ILE A 132 5.90 -9.37 -1.11
CA ILE A 132 7.01 -9.47 -2.05
C ILE A 132 6.44 -9.74 -3.44
N ARG A 133 6.97 -9.05 -4.44
CA ARG A 133 6.56 -9.25 -5.84
C ARG A 133 6.97 -10.63 -6.34
N THR A 134 6.08 -11.31 -7.06
CA THR A 134 6.30 -12.65 -7.62
C THR A 134 6.24 -12.71 -9.14
N SER A 135 5.62 -11.73 -9.79
CA SER A 135 5.61 -11.50 -11.24
C SER A 135 5.13 -10.10 -11.59
#